data_AF-A0A973Y0R8-F1
#
_entry.id   AF-A0A973Y0R8-F1
#
_cell.length_a   1.000
_cell.length_b   1.000
_cell.length_c   1.000
_cell.angle_alpha   90.00
_cell.angle_beta   90.00
_cell.angle_gamma   90.00
#
_symmetry.space_group_name_H-M   'P 1'
#
loop_
_entity.id
_entity.type
_entity.pdbx_description
1 polymer ?
#
loop_
_entity_poly.entity_id
_entity_poly.type
_entity_poly.pdbx_seq_one_letter_code
_entity_poly.pdbx_strand_id
1 'polypeptide(L)'
;MFRIQLGTVEAELGATAVVSLFNDPDLGNRAVLTTHYEDEETYEDSMVVMMLTADELDALANVIDRAREGLAEAEQGGMVGLATWAERHAV
;
A
#
# COMPACT_ATOMS: atom_id res chain seq x y z
N MET A 1 -18.71 1.85 18.73
CA MET A 1 -17.74 1.89 17.62
C MET A 1 -16.40 2.33 18.19
N PHE A 2 -15.34 1.55 18.03
CA PHE A 2 -14.00 1.90 18.51
C PHE A 2 -13.02 1.82 17.33
N ARG A 3 -12.15 2.82 17.20
CA ARG A 3 -11.14 2.91 16.14
C ARG A 3 -9.77 2.73 16.79
N ILE A 4 -9.02 1.73 16.34
CA ILE A 4 -7.61 1.53 16.74
C ILE A 4 -6.76 1.92 15.53
N GLN A 5 -5.97 2.99 15.67
CA GLN A 5 -5.01 3.44 14.67
C GLN A 5 -3.68 2.74 14.94
N LEU A 6 -3.24 1.89 14.02
CA LEU A 6 -2.06 1.03 14.19
C LEU A 6 -0.76 1.61 13.61
N GLY A 7 -0.74 2.92 13.35
CA GLY A 7 0.43 3.63 12.83
C GLY A 7 0.13 4.38 11.53
N THR A 8 0.97 5.37 11.23
CA THR A 8 1.03 6.09 9.96
C THR A 8 2.31 5.66 9.26
N VAL A 9 2.18 5.13 8.04
CA VAL A 9 3.34 4.89 7.17
C VAL A 9 3.46 6.12 6.30
N GLU A 10 4.52 6.88 6.49
CA GLU A 10 4.87 7.97 5.56
C GLU A 10 5.37 7.33 4.26
N ALA A 11 4.55 7.43 3.22
CA ALA A 11 4.94 7.10 1.84
C ALA A 11 5.02 8.41 1.07
N GLU A 12 6.04 8.60 0.23
CA GLU A 12 6.08 9.71 -0.74
C GLU A 12 5.05 9.45 -1.86
N LEU A 13 3.80 9.71 -1.50
CA LEU A 13 2.70 10.13 -2.36
C LEU A 13 2.41 11.56 -1.90
N GLY A 14 1.90 12.46 -2.74
CA GLY A 14 1.47 13.80 -2.28
C GLY A 14 0.29 13.78 -1.28
N ALA A 15 0.03 12.64 -0.64
CA ALA A 15 -1.21 12.19 0.00
C ALA A 15 -0.89 11.34 1.25
N THR A 16 -1.64 11.52 2.34
CA THR A 16 -1.48 10.70 3.56
C THR A 16 -2.25 9.39 3.43
N ALA A 17 -1.60 8.25 3.71
CA ALA A 17 -2.23 6.93 3.80
C ALA A 17 -2.44 6.51 5.27
N VAL A 18 -3.64 6.03 5.59
CA VAL A 18 -4.04 5.61 6.94
C VAL A 18 -4.51 4.16 6.91
N VAL A 19 -3.96 3.33 7.80
CA VAL A 19 -4.44 1.97 8.05
C VAL A 19 -5.23 1.93 9.36
N SER A 20 -6.46 1.43 9.30
CA SER A 20 -7.34 1.24 10.46
C SER A 20 -7.87 -0.19 10.51
N LEU A 21 -8.23 -0.68 11.70
CA LEU A 21 -8.97 -1.93 11.83
C LEU A 21 -10.47 -1.66 11.95
N PHE A 22 -11.26 -2.46 11.24
CA PHE A 22 -12.72 -2.40 11.20
C PHE A 22 -13.28 -3.77 11.58
N ASN A 23 -14.25 -3.80 12.49
CA ASN A 23 -14.98 -5.01 12.86
C ASN A 23 -16.46 -4.74 12.60
N ASP A 24 -17.08 -5.61 11.82
CA ASP A 24 -18.48 -5.53 11.46
C ASP A 24 -19.15 -6.92 11.56
N PRO A 25 -20.39 -7.01 12.07
CA PRO A 25 -21.07 -8.31 12.21
C PRO A 25 -21.30 -9.05 10.88
N ASP A 26 -21.47 -8.32 9.79
CA ASP A 26 -21.80 -8.87 8.47
C ASP A 26 -20.53 -9.09 7.62
N LEU A 27 -19.54 -8.21 7.75
CA LEU A 27 -18.30 -8.25 6.96
C LEU A 27 -17.11 -8.88 7.69
N GLY A 28 -17.19 -9.08 9.01
CA GLY A 28 -16.13 -9.61 9.86
C GLY A 28 -15.04 -8.58 10.19
N ASN A 29 -13.85 -9.06 10.54
CA ASN A 29 -12.67 -8.23 10.77
C ASN A 29 -12.02 -7.85 9.44
N ARG A 30 -11.75 -6.56 9.24
CA ARG A 30 -11.09 -6.00 8.06
C ARG A 30 -10.00 -5.02 8.46
N ALA A 31 -8.91 -5.00 7.71
CA ALA A 31 -8.02 -3.85 7.65
C ALA A 31 -8.55 -2.88 6.60
N VAL A 32 -8.57 -1.59 6.90
CA VAL A 32 -9.03 -0.54 6.00
C VAL A 32 -7.86 0.38 5.70
N LEU A 33 -7.43 0.40 4.44
CA LEU A 33 -6.45 1.36 3.94
C LEU A 33 -7.22 2.52 3.29
N THR A 34 -6.97 3.74 3.77
CA THR A 34 -7.55 4.96 3.22
C THR A 34 -6.44 5.87 2.76
N THR A 35 -6.51 6.36 1.53
CA THR A 35 -5.63 7.43 1.04
C THR A 35 -6.47 8.58 0.53
N HIS A 36 -6.00 9.79 0.81
CA HIS A 36 -6.64 11.04 0.44
C HIS A 36 -5.68 11.81 -0.46
N TYR A 37 -6.12 12.13 -1.66
CA TYR A 37 -5.36 12.87 -2.65
C TYR A 37 -6.13 14.12 -3.06
N GLU A 38 -5.49 15.27 -2.89
CA GLU A 38 -5.99 16.56 -3.34
C GLU A 38 -5.14 16.99 -4.54
N ASP A 39 -5.80 17.19 -5.68
CA ASP A 39 -5.18 17.77 -6.86
C ASP A 39 -5.33 19.30 -6.79
N GLU A 40 -4.24 20.00 -6.49
CA GLU A 40 -4.21 21.46 -6.38
C GLU A 40 -4.51 22.18 -7.71
N GLU A 41 -4.31 21.52 -8.86
CA GLU A 41 -4.57 22.12 -10.18
C GLU A 41 -6.06 22.03 -10.55
N THR A 42 -6.73 20.94 -10.18
CA THR A 42 -8.14 20.69 -10.51
C THR A 42 -9.10 20.95 -9.34
N TYR A 43 -8.58 21.17 -8.14
CA TYR A 43 -9.32 21.24 -6.87
C TYR A 43 -10.19 19.99 -6.63
N GLU A 44 -9.76 18.84 -7.16
CA GLU A 44 -10.44 17.56 -6.95
C GLU A 44 -9.91 16.86 -5.71
N ASP A 45 -10.84 16.46 -4.84
CA ASP A 45 -10.57 15.62 -3.68
C ASP A 45 -10.99 14.18 -4.01
N SER A 46 -10.02 13.28 -3.98
CA SER A 46 -10.23 11.84 -4.17
C SER A 46 -9.84 11.06 -2.92
N MET A 47 -10.77 10.22 -2.45
CA MET A 47 -10.52 9.25 -1.39
C MET A 47 -10.63 7.82 -1.93
N VAL A 48 -9.55 7.05 -1.77
CA VAL A 48 -9.56 5.61 -2.05
C VAL A 48 -9.64 4.86 -0.72
N VAL A 49 -10.59 3.93 -0.63
CA VAL A 49 -10.78 3.06 0.54
C VAL A 49 -10.71 1.61 0.09
N MET A 50 -9.77 0.87 0.65
CA MET A 50 -9.64 -0.58 0.45
C MET A 50 -9.92 -1.31 1.76
N MET A 51 -10.79 -2.32 1.72
CA MET A 51 -11.07 -3.20 2.85
C MET A 51 -10.47 -4.58 2.58
N LEU A 52 -9.60 -5.03 3.46
CA LEU A 52 -8.80 -6.24 3.28
C LEU A 52 -9.09 -7.22 4.42
N THR A 53 -9.27 -8.49 4.08
CA THR A 53 -9.12 -9.61 5.01
C THR A 53 -7.67 -9.75 5.48
N ALA A 54 -7.43 -10.65 6.45
CA ALA A 54 -6.08 -11.02 6.85
C ALA A 54 -5.27 -11.58 5.65
N ASP A 55 -5.85 -12.52 4.88
CA ASP A 55 -5.17 -13.14 3.74
C ASP A 55 -4.84 -12.11 2.64
N GLU A 56 -5.74 -11.17 2.36
CA GLU A 56 -5.50 -10.09 1.39
C GLU A 56 -4.46 -9.08 1.90
N LEU A 57 -4.41 -8.83 3.21
CA LEU A 57 -3.39 -7.99 3.83
C LEU A 57 -2.01 -8.65 3.74
N ASP A 58 -1.91 -9.96 3.99
CA ASP A 58 -0.68 -10.72 3.84
C ASP A 58 -0.21 -10.74 2.38
N ALA A 59 -1.14 -10.91 1.44
CA ALA A 59 -0.84 -10.81 0.01
C ALA A 59 -0.33 -9.42 -0.38
N LEU A 60 -0.96 -8.35 0.14
CA LEU A 60 -0.52 -6.98 -0.09
C LEU A 60 0.88 -6.72 0.49
N ALA A 61 1.14 -7.18 1.72
CA ALA A 61 2.45 -7.06 2.36
C ALA A 61 3.55 -7.73 1.52
N ASN A 62 3.29 -8.94 1.03
CA ASN A 62 4.22 -9.65 0.15
C ASN A 62 4.49 -8.88 -1.16
N VAL A 63 3.47 -8.28 -1.77
CA VAL A 63 3.64 -7.46 -2.98
C VAL A 63 4.47 -6.20 -2.68
N ILE A 64 4.22 -5.53 -1.56
CA ILE A 64 4.99 -4.36 -1.11
C ILE A 64 6.46 -4.74 -0.90
N ASP A 65 6.73 -5.85 -0.23
CA ASP A 65 8.11 -6.29 0.02
C ASP A 65 8.84 -6.62 -1.29
N ARG A 66 8.18 -7.29 -2.24
CA ARG A 66 8.73 -7.49 -3.59
C ARG A 66 9.01 -6.18 -4.31
N ALA A 67 8.13 -5.19 -4.20
CA ALA A 67 8.35 -3.87 -4.79
C ALA A 67 9.58 -3.18 -4.17
N ARG A 68 9.78 -3.32 -2.85
CA ARG A 68 10.95 -2.78 -2.14
C ARG A 68 12.26 -3.45 -2.59
N GLU A 69 12.26 -4.76 -2.80
CA GLU A 69 13.42 -5.48 -3.34
C GLU A 69 13.77 -5.00 -4.75
N GLY A 70 12.78 -4.90 -5.64
CA GLY A 70 12.98 -4.42 -7.00
C GLY A 70 13.49 -2.97 -7.04
N LEU A 71 12.99 -2.12 -6.15
CA LEU A 71 13.47 -0.75 -5.99
C LEU A 71 14.94 -0.70 -5.54
N ALA A 72 15.31 -1.49 -4.52
CA ALA A 72 16.69 -1.53 -4.02
C ALA A 72 17.70 -1.99 -5.09
N GLU A 73 17.30 -2.90 -5.98
CA GLU A 73 18.12 -3.33 -7.12
C GLU A 73 18.21 -2.24 -8.20
N ALA A 74 17.10 -1.53 -8.44
CA ALA A 74 17.08 -0.38 -9.35
C ALA A 74 17.98 0.77 -8.84
N GLU A 75 18.02 1.03 -7.54
CA GLU A 75 18.90 2.05 -6.94
C GLU A 75 20.38 1.71 -7.11
N GLN A 76 20.74 0.42 -7.06
CA GLN A 76 22.13 -0.03 -7.20
C GLN A 76 22.59 -0.12 -8.66
N GLY A 77 21.71 -0.58 -9.57
CA GLY A 77 22.07 -0.94 -10.95
C GLY A 77 21.30 -0.17 -12.03
N GLY A 78 20.47 0.79 -11.66
CA GLY A 78 19.55 1.46 -12.57
C GLY A 78 18.60 0.48 -13.24
N MET A 79 18.28 0.75 -14.51
CA MET A 79 17.38 -0.09 -15.31
C MET A 79 17.90 -1.53 -15.48
N VAL A 80 19.22 -1.73 -15.48
CA VAL A 80 19.83 -3.07 -15.63
C VAL A 80 19.66 -3.89 -14.34
N GLY A 81 19.78 -3.25 -13.17
CA GLY A 81 19.51 -3.88 -11.87
C GLY A 81 18.05 -4.35 -11.77
N LEU A 82 17.11 -3.48 -12.14
CA LEU A 82 15.69 -3.81 -12.15
C LEU A 82 15.36 -4.98 -13.10
N ALA A 83 15.90 -4.96 -14.32
CA ALA A 83 15.70 -6.03 -15.30
C ALA A 83 16.24 -7.37 -14.78
N THR A 84 17.43 -7.36 -14.18
CA THR A 84 18.04 -8.57 -13.59
C THR A 84 17.22 -9.11 -12.43
N TRP A 85 16.70 -8.24 -11.56
CA TRP A 85 15.80 -8.64 -10.49
C TRP A 85 14.52 -9.28 -11.05
N ALA A 86 13.92 -8.66 -12.07
CA ALA A 86 12.69 -9.17 -12.70
C ALA A 86 12.90 -10.55 -13.32
N GLU A 87 14.02 -10.78 -14.02
CA GLU A 87 14.35 -12.08 -14.61
C GLU A 87 14.48 -13.19 -13.55
N ARG A 88 15.06 -12.90 -12.38
CA ARG A 88 15.20 -13.88 -11.28
C ARG A 88 13.86 -14.24 -10.62
N HIS A 89 12.87 -13.36 -10.72
CA HIS A 89 11.57 -13.50 -10.05
C HIS A 89 10.39 -13.60 -11.02
N ALA A 90 10.68 -13.78 -12.31
CA ALA A 90 9.71 -14.15 -13.32
C ALA A 90 9.28 -15.59 -13.04
N VAL A 91 8.03 -15.74 -12.61
CA VAL A 91 7.35 -17.04 -12.46
C VAL A 91 6.70 -17.39 -13.78
#